data_AF-A0AAX3YJF1-F1
#
_entry.id   AF-A0AAX3YJF1-F1
#
_cell.length_a   1.000
_cell.length_b   1.000
_cell.length_c   1.000
_cell.angle_alpha   90.00
_cell.angle_beta   90.00
_cell.angle_gamma   90.00
#
_symmetry.space_group_name_H-M   'P 1'
#
loop_
_entity.id
_entity.type
_entity.pdbx_description
1 polymer ?
#
loop_
_entity_poly.entity_id
_entity_poly.type
_entity_poly.pdbx_seq_one_letter_code
_entity_poly.pdbx_strand_id
1 'polypeptide(L)'
;MVNTGDGLAAARARGRKGGRPSKLSSDQIELAQRLYDAGEHTVAQMAGMLKVPRTTVYGHLNKRVDIAPITQEITVVADPPAPLPTSRTCPTCGHEPTTRAEVAHQTADLAVAWLHADPDHRGTVASRHHCRHCEPGQPSFDVACSICGDGPILAGTLAEQAKNGNLTEPVQRWLSAAGWTVTPDRLCQGHA
;
A
#
# COMPACT_ATOMS: atom_id res chain seq x y z
N MET A 1 -17.88 -10.79 37.76
CA MET A 1 -17.29 -10.66 36.42
C MET A 1 -16.20 -9.60 36.51
N VAL A 2 -14.94 -9.97 36.40
CA VAL A 2 -13.79 -9.04 36.54
C VAL A 2 -13.44 -8.47 35.17
N ASN A 3 -13.44 -7.14 35.03
CA ASN A 3 -13.11 -6.45 33.79
C ASN A 3 -11.59 -6.47 33.57
N THR A 4 -11.14 -7.23 32.57
CA THR A 4 -9.73 -7.34 32.16
C THR A 4 -9.08 -5.98 31.80
N GLY A 5 -9.89 -4.98 31.45
CA GLY A 5 -9.43 -3.60 31.17
C GLY A 5 -8.89 -2.87 32.40
N ASP A 6 -9.55 -3.01 33.56
CA ASP A 6 -9.14 -2.32 34.79
C ASP A 6 -7.82 -2.86 35.34
N GLY A 7 -7.56 -4.16 35.16
CA GLY A 7 -6.29 -4.78 35.52
C GLY A 7 -5.11 -4.23 34.71
N LEU A 8 -5.31 -3.98 33.40
CA LEU A 8 -4.30 -3.40 32.52
C LEU A 8 -4.04 -1.93 32.88
N ALA A 9 -5.09 -1.16 33.14
CA ALA A 9 -4.98 0.24 33.57
C ALA A 9 -4.22 0.36 34.89
N ALA A 10 -4.55 -0.48 35.89
CA ALA A 10 -3.86 -0.53 37.16
C ALA A 10 -2.40 -1.02 37.04
N ALA A 11 -2.07 -1.87 36.06
CA ALA A 11 -0.69 -2.30 35.80
C ALA A 11 0.16 -1.18 35.16
N ARG A 12 -0.43 -0.40 34.25
CA ARG A 12 0.22 0.79 33.66
C ARG A 12 0.44 1.89 34.69
N ALA A 13 -0.54 2.13 35.57
CA ALA A 13 -0.43 3.08 36.69
C ALA A 13 0.71 2.71 37.65
N ARG A 14 1.03 1.41 37.76
CA ARG A 14 2.16 0.87 38.54
C ARG A 14 3.49 0.85 37.78
N GLY A 15 3.57 1.49 36.61
CA GLY A 15 4.83 1.71 35.87
C GLY A 15 5.39 0.49 35.15
N ARG A 16 4.65 -0.63 35.07
CA ARG A 16 5.07 -1.78 34.27
C ARG A 16 4.85 -1.47 32.78
N LYS A 17 5.92 -1.15 32.05
CA LYS A 17 5.91 -1.09 30.58
C LYS A 17 5.80 -2.51 30.04
N GLY A 18 4.57 -2.96 29.78
CA GLY A 18 4.32 -4.20 29.05
C GLY A 18 4.68 -4.02 27.58
N GLY A 19 5.70 -4.74 27.12
CA GLY A 19 6.15 -4.74 25.73
C GLY A 19 7.33 -5.68 25.52
N ARG A 20 7.50 -6.18 24.30
CA ARG A 20 8.65 -7.01 23.91
C ARG A 20 9.93 -6.16 24.03
N PRO A 21 10.98 -6.59 24.75
CA PRO A 21 12.22 -5.84 24.83
C PRO A 21 12.83 -5.66 23.44
N SER A 22 13.37 -4.46 23.18
CA SER A 22 14.05 -4.14 21.91
C SER A 22 15.18 -5.13 21.65
N LYS A 23 15.29 -5.61 20.41
CA LYS A 23 16.33 -6.56 20.00
C LYS A 23 17.74 -5.96 19.94
N LEU A 24 17.85 -4.63 19.97
CA LEU A 24 19.12 -3.90 19.99
C LEU A 24 19.29 -3.20 21.33
N SER A 25 20.48 -3.33 21.92
CA SER A 25 20.87 -2.52 23.07
C SER A 25 21.18 -1.08 22.63
N SER A 26 21.11 -0.14 23.58
CA SER A 26 21.54 1.26 23.37
C SER A 26 22.94 1.33 22.76
N ASP A 27 23.86 0.53 23.28
CA ASP A 27 25.28 0.55 22.92
C ASP A 27 25.49 0.09 21.47
N GLN A 28 24.67 -0.86 21.01
CA GLN A 28 24.69 -1.33 19.63
C GLN A 28 24.16 -0.28 18.65
N ILE A 29 23.20 0.54 19.09
CA ILE A 29 22.66 1.64 18.29
C ILE A 29 23.71 2.75 18.14
N GLU A 30 24.40 3.12 19.22
CA GLU A 30 25.48 4.11 19.17
C GLU A 30 26.67 3.65 18.33
N LEU A 31 27.01 2.36 18.40
CA LEU A 31 28.03 1.78 17.54
C LEU A 31 27.60 1.81 16.07
N ALA A 32 26.35 1.43 15.76
CA ALA A 32 25.81 1.50 14.40
C ALA A 32 25.86 2.92 13.83
N GLN A 33 25.46 3.91 14.64
CA GLN A 33 25.45 5.31 14.23
C GLN A 33 26.86 5.81 13.93
N ARG A 34 27.85 5.51 14.79
CA ARG A 34 29.25 5.89 14.55
C ARG A 34 29.81 5.29 13.26
N LEU A 35 29.50 4.03 12.97
CA LEU A 35 29.95 3.35 11.75
C LEU A 35 29.28 3.94 10.49
N TYR A 36 28.02 4.36 10.62
CA TYR A 36 27.29 5.03 9.54
C TYR A 36 27.83 6.44 9.29
N ASP A 37 28.07 7.21 10.36
CA ASP A 37 28.62 8.57 10.29
C ASP A 37 30.06 8.57 9.76
N ALA A 38 30.84 7.53 10.05
CA ALA A 38 32.19 7.34 9.50
C ALA A 38 32.16 7.02 8.00
N GLY A 39 31.07 6.45 7.46
CA GLY A 39 30.92 6.14 6.03
C GLY A 39 31.83 5.03 5.50
N GLU A 40 32.68 4.43 6.34
CA GLU A 40 33.65 3.40 5.95
C GLU A 40 33.02 2.01 5.75
N HIS A 41 31.79 1.81 6.22
CA HIS A 41 31.09 0.54 6.15
C HIS A 41 29.71 0.67 5.51
N THR A 42 29.40 -0.28 4.61
CA THR A 42 28.06 -0.35 4.03
C THR A 42 27.05 -0.83 5.07
N VAL A 43 25.78 -0.44 4.93
CA VAL A 43 24.69 -0.87 5.83
C VAL A 43 24.55 -2.41 5.89
N ALA A 44 24.95 -3.13 4.83
CA ALA A 44 25.02 -4.59 4.83
C ALA A 44 26.07 -5.12 5.82
N GLN A 45 27.26 -4.53 5.81
CA GLN A 45 28.36 -4.91 6.67
C GLN A 45 28.06 -4.55 8.13
N MET A 46 27.47 -3.37 8.38
CA MET A 46 27.02 -2.98 9.72
C MET A 46 25.96 -3.94 10.28
N ALA A 47 24.97 -4.32 9.46
CA ALA A 47 23.96 -5.31 9.81
C ALA A 47 24.58 -6.69 10.13
N GLY A 48 25.57 -7.12 9.34
CA GLY A 48 26.32 -8.35 9.57
C GLY A 48 27.12 -8.34 10.87
N MET A 49 27.83 -7.25 11.16
CA MET A 49 28.61 -7.09 12.40
C MET A 49 27.73 -7.06 13.65
N LEU A 50 26.54 -6.44 13.55
CA LEU A 50 25.59 -6.33 14.65
C LEU A 50 24.62 -7.54 14.75
N LYS A 51 24.75 -8.52 13.85
CA LYS A 51 23.85 -9.70 13.73
C LYS A 51 22.37 -9.34 13.72
N VAL A 52 22.02 -8.24 13.05
CA VAL A 52 20.63 -7.78 12.91
C VAL A 52 20.25 -7.60 11.45
N PRO A 53 18.96 -7.72 11.10
CA PRO A 53 18.49 -7.41 9.76
C PRO A 53 18.81 -5.97 9.34
N ARG A 54 19.06 -5.75 8.05
CA ARG A 54 19.26 -4.40 7.47
C ARG A 54 18.13 -3.43 7.82
N THR A 55 16.89 -3.93 7.86
CA THR A 55 15.69 -3.15 8.23
C THR A 55 15.76 -2.61 9.65
N THR A 56 16.30 -3.40 10.58
CA THR A 56 16.54 -2.98 11.96
C THR A 56 17.60 -1.88 12.03
N VAL A 57 18.67 -1.98 11.23
CA VAL A 57 19.71 -0.93 11.17
C VAL A 57 19.14 0.40 10.67
N TYR A 58 18.43 0.39 9.53
CA TYR A 58 17.76 1.61 9.03
C TYR A 58 16.75 2.20 10.01
N GLY A 59 16.06 1.36 10.80
CA GLY A 59 15.10 1.82 11.82
C GLY A 59 15.74 2.59 12.99
N HIS A 60 17.06 2.48 13.18
CA HIS A 60 17.78 3.13 14.26
C HIS A 60 18.77 4.22 13.79
N LEU A 61 19.18 4.21 12.53
CA LEU A 61 20.06 5.20 11.91
C LEU A 61 19.28 6.44 11.41
N ASN A 62 18.68 7.22 12.32
CA ASN A 62 18.37 8.64 12.12
C ASN A 62 17.76 9.32 13.36
N LYS A 63 17.93 8.74 14.56
CA LYS A 63 17.20 9.19 15.76
C LYS A 63 17.90 10.32 16.53
N ARG A 64 18.52 11.26 15.81
CA ARG A 64 18.86 12.62 16.29
C ARG A 64 17.89 13.66 15.74
N VAL A 65 16.64 13.28 15.55
CA VAL A 65 15.51 14.21 15.62
C VAL A 65 14.66 13.74 16.78
N ASP A 66 14.49 14.62 17.75
CA ASP A 66 13.84 14.43 19.04
C ASP A 66 12.48 13.73 18.92
N ILE A 67 12.41 12.42 19.16
CA ILE A 67 11.13 11.77 19.50
C ILE A 67 11.38 10.68 20.55
N ALA A 68 10.84 10.98 21.74
CA ALA A 68 10.57 10.10 22.88
C ALA A 68 9.82 8.81 22.45
N PRO A 69 9.64 7.80 23.32
CA PRO A 69 9.43 6.42 22.88
C PRO A 69 8.07 6.26 22.20
N ILE A 70 8.08 6.06 20.87
CA ILE A 70 6.91 5.60 20.14
C ILE A 70 6.89 4.08 20.30
N THR A 71 6.01 3.61 21.18
CA THR A 71 5.46 2.25 21.10
C THR A 71 4.86 2.11 19.70
N GLN A 72 5.43 1.26 18.85
CA GLN A 72 4.82 0.94 17.57
C GLN A 72 3.55 0.11 17.82
N GLU A 73 2.45 0.80 18.08
CA GLU A 73 1.19 0.46 17.44
C GLU A 73 1.31 0.89 15.98
N ILE A 74 0.95 -0.02 15.08
CA ILE A 74 0.86 0.22 13.65
C ILE A 74 -0.32 1.18 13.46
N THR A 75 -0.06 2.48 13.42
CA THR A 75 -1.05 3.48 13.02
C THR A 75 -0.99 3.59 11.51
N VAL A 76 -1.95 2.91 10.87
CA VAL A 76 -2.35 3.17 9.49
C VAL A 76 -2.65 4.67 9.40
N VAL A 77 -1.93 5.38 8.53
CA VAL A 77 -2.27 6.77 8.19
C VAL A 77 -3.66 6.73 7.56
N ALA A 78 -4.66 7.11 8.32
CA ALA A 78 -5.97 7.42 7.80
C ALA A 78 -5.86 8.81 7.16
N ASP A 79 -5.81 8.82 5.83
CA ASP A 79 -6.22 9.95 5.00
C ASP A 79 -7.58 10.46 5.52
N PRO A 80 -7.85 11.79 5.61
CA PRO A 80 -9.19 12.27 5.92
C PRO A 80 -10.20 11.54 5.02
N PRO A 81 -11.24 10.90 5.60
CA PRO A 81 -12.17 10.14 4.79
C PRO A 81 -12.84 11.10 3.82
N ALA A 82 -12.52 10.93 2.54
CA ALA A 82 -13.41 11.33 1.47
C ALA A 82 -14.81 10.82 1.84
N PRO A 83 -15.87 11.61 1.60
CA PRO A 83 -17.22 11.30 2.05
C PRO A 83 -17.58 9.85 1.70
N LEU A 84 -17.90 9.08 2.74
CA LEU A 84 -18.24 7.67 2.66
C LEU A 84 -19.30 7.46 1.55
N PRO A 85 -19.08 6.54 0.59
CA PRO A 85 -20.20 5.97 -0.14
C PRO A 85 -21.11 5.28 0.88
N THR A 86 -22.38 5.65 0.89
CA THR A 86 -23.38 5.21 1.87
C THR A 86 -23.70 3.72 1.81
N SER A 87 -23.16 2.99 0.83
CA SER A 87 -23.31 1.54 0.72
C SER A 87 -21.96 0.84 0.92
N ARG A 88 -21.86 0.08 2.03
CA ARG A 88 -20.79 -0.91 2.29
C ARG A 88 -20.94 -2.15 1.41
N THR A 89 -22.04 -2.24 0.69
CA THR A 89 -22.44 -3.35 -0.16
C THR A 89 -21.88 -3.16 -1.55
N CYS A 90 -21.33 -4.22 -2.15
CA CYS A 90 -20.92 -4.17 -3.56
C CYS A 90 -22.16 -3.90 -4.44
N PRO A 91 -22.16 -2.85 -5.27
CA PRO A 91 -23.33 -2.51 -6.11
C PRO A 91 -23.61 -3.56 -7.19
N THR A 92 -22.62 -4.40 -7.52
CA THR A 92 -22.71 -5.42 -8.57
C THR A 92 -23.29 -6.74 -8.07
N CYS A 93 -22.84 -7.25 -6.92
CA CYS A 93 -23.23 -8.57 -6.41
C CYS A 93 -23.99 -8.56 -5.08
N GLY A 94 -24.12 -7.40 -4.42
CA GLY A 94 -24.76 -7.33 -3.12
C GLY A 94 -23.90 -7.85 -1.96
N HIS A 95 -22.61 -8.15 -2.17
CA HIS A 95 -21.74 -8.65 -1.09
C HIS A 95 -21.59 -7.61 0.03
N GLU A 96 -21.86 -8.05 1.26
CA GLU A 96 -21.73 -7.24 2.47
C GLU A 96 -20.53 -7.73 3.30
N PRO A 97 -19.48 -6.91 3.45
CA PRO A 97 -18.30 -7.27 4.22
C PRO A 97 -18.64 -7.31 5.71
N THR A 98 -18.29 -8.41 6.38
CA THR A 98 -18.65 -8.66 7.80
C THR A 98 -17.60 -8.12 8.77
N THR A 99 -16.38 -7.89 8.30
CA THR A 99 -15.25 -7.42 9.10
C THR A 99 -14.68 -6.11 8.57
N ARG A 100 -14.00 -5.35 9.44
CA ARG A 100 -13.31 -4.11 9.04
C ARG A 100 -12.23 -4.35 7.98
N ALA A 101 -11.53 -5.47 8.06
CA ALA A 101 -10.53 -5.85 7.07
C ALA A 101 -11.18 -6.07 5.70
N GLU A 102 -12.30 -6.79 5.65
CA GLU A 102 -13.05 -7.01 4.40
C GLU A 102 -13.59 -5.69 3.82
N VAL A 103 -14.06 -4.78 4.66
CA VAL A 103 -14.48 -3.43 4.22
C VAL A 103 -13.31 -2.70 3.56
N ALA A 104 -12.13 -2.72 4.16
CA ALA A 104 -10.96 -2.04 3.63
C ALA A 104 -10.52 -2.65 2.29
N HIS A 105 -10.47 -3.98 2.19
CA HIS A 105 -10.16 -4.67 0.94
C HIS A 105 -11.18 -4.36 -0.15
N GLN A 106 -12.47 -4.46 0.15
CA GLN A 106 -13.51 -4.16 -0.83
C GLN A 106 -13.46 -2.69 -1.29
N THR A 107 -13.15 -1.76 -0.40
CA THR A 107 -13.00 -0.35 -0.78
C THR A 107 -11.79 -0.15 -1.67
N ALA A 108 -10.67 -0.81 -1.38
CA ALA A 108 -9.48 -0.77 -2.23
C ALA A 108 -9.74 -1.40 -3.61
N ASP A 109 -10.37 -2.58 -3.67
CA ASP A 109 -10.73 -3.26 -4.92
C ASP A 109 -11.63 -2.37 -5.80
N LEU A 110 -12.66 -1.76 -5.19
CA LEU A 110 -13.59 -0.88 -5.88
C LEU A 110 -12.97 0.47 -6.28
N ALA A 111 -11.86 0.87 -5.68
CA ALA A 111 -11.12 2.07 -6.09
C ALA A 111 -10.31 1.83 -7.38
N VAL A 112 -9.95 0.57 -7.68
CA VAL A 112 -9.22 0.22 -8.90
C VAL A 112 -10.16 0.26 -10.10
N ALA A 113 -9.78 1.03 -11.13
CA ALA A 113 -10.52 1.10 -12.39
C ALA A 113 -10.14 -0.07 -13.30
N TRP A 114 -11.14 -0.84 -13.73
CA TRP A 114 -11.00 -1.91 -14.71
C TRP A 114 -11.48 -1.43 -16.08
N LEU A 115 -10.61 -1.51 -17.08
CA LEU A 115 -10.87 -1.07 -18.44
C LEU A 115 -11.32 -2.26 -19.29
N HIS A 116 -12.54 -2.15 -19.83
CA HIS A 116 -13.16 -3.13 -20.71
C HIS A 116 -13.31 -2.53 -22.11
N ALA A 117 -13.18 -3.37 -23.14
CA ALA A 117 -13.61 -2.97 -24.48
C ALA A 117 -15.14 -2.86 -24.47
N ASP A 118 -15.66 -1.73 -24.95
CA ASP A 118 -17.11 -1.56 -25.09
C ASP A 118 -17.62 -2.50 -26.21
N PRO A 119 -18.54 -3.44 -25.92
CA PRO A 119 -19.12 -4.32 -26.92
C PRO A 119 -20.01 -3.58 -27.92
N ASP A 120 -20.64 -2.48 -27.51
CA ASP A 120 -21.57 -1.70 -28.33
C ASP A 120 -20.83 -0.67 -29.20
N HIS A 121 -19.67 -0.18 -28.75
CA HIS A 121 -18.86 0.79 -29.46
C HIS A 121 -17.42 0.31 -29.66
N ARG A 122 -17.16 -0.36 -30.80
CA ARG A 122 -15.81 -0.77 -31.19
C ARG A 122 -14.85 0.42 -31.15
N GLY A 123 -13.78 0.28 -30.37
CA GLY A 123 -12.75 1.32 -30.22
C GLY A 123 -13.00 2.31 -29.07
N THR A 124 -13.96 2.04 -28.20
CA THR A 124 -14.11 2.77 -26.93
C THR A 124 -13.83 1.85 -25.74
N VAL A 125 -13.42 2.47 -24.64
CA VAL A 125 -13.07 1.79 -23.40
C VAL A 125 -14.06 2.23 -22.34
N ALA A 126 -14.71 1.25 -21.71
CA ALA A 126 -15.59 1.47 -20.57
C ALA A 126 -14.82 1.18 -19.27
N SER A 127 -14.82 2.13 -18.35
CA SER A 127 -14.30 1.92 -16.99
C SER A 127 -15.38 1.29 -16.11
N ARG A 128 -15.01 0.23 -15.38
CA ARG A 128 -15.86 -0.48 -14.41
C ARG A 128 -15.06 -0.75 -13.14
N HIS A 129 -15.74 -0.96 -12.02
CA HIS A 129 -15.10 -1.29 -10.74
C HIS A 129 -15.67 -2.61 -10.25
N HIS A 130 -14.80 -3.50 -9.75
CA HIS A 130 -15.17 -4.84 -9.32
C HIS A 130 -14.67 -5.09 -7.91
N CYS A 131 -15.46 -5.78 -7.09
CA CYS A 131 -14.94 -6.34 -5.85
C CYS A 131 -14.25 -7.69 -6.14
N ARG A 132 -13.48 -8.21 -5.19
CA ARG A 132 -12.95 -9.59 -5.17
C ARG A 132 -13.89 -10.68 -5.72
N HIS A 133 -15.19 -10.59 -5.47
CA HIS A 133 -16.16 -11.62 -5.91
C HIS A 133 -16.67 -11.41 -7.34
N CYS A 134 -16.57 -10.19 -7.86
CA CYS A 134 -17.04 -9.82 -9.20
C CYS A 134 -15.90 -9.68 -10.20
N GLU A 135 -14.66 -9.88 -9.77
CA GLU A 135 -13.50 -9.68 -10.60
C GLU A 135 -13.64 -10.49 -11.89
N PRO A 136 -13.52 -9.86 -13.07
CA PRO A 136 -13.56 -10.57 -14.32
C PRO A 136 -12.39 -11.56 -14.35
N GLY A 137 -12.67 -12.80 -14.73
CA GLY A 137 -11.64 -13.82 -14.85
C GLY A 137 -10.51 -13.40 -15.79
N GLN A 138 -9.35 -14.06 -15.66
CA GLN A 138 -8.21 -13.83 -16.54
C GLN A 138 -8.63 -13.96 -18.02
N PRO A 139 -8.11 -13.08 -18.90
CA PRO A 139 -6.88 -12.32 -18.72
C PRO A 139 -7.02 -10.90 -18.18
N SER A 140 -6.09 -10.53 -17.28
CA SER A 140 -5.89 -9.17 -16.77
C SER A 140 -4.46 -8.67 -17.08
N PHE A 141 -4.29 -7.36 -17.18
CA PHE A 141 -2.98 -6.70 -17.35
C PHE A 141 -2.97 -5.36 -16.60
N ASP A 142 -2.02 -5.20 -15.67
CA ASP A 142 -1.89 -3.98 -14.87
C ASP A 142 -1.16 -2.87 -15.64
N VAL A 143 -1.79 -1.71 -15.77
CA VAL A 143 -1.14 -0.49 -16.27
C VAL A 143 -0.63 0.27 -15.06
N ALA A 144 0.57 -0.06 -14.60
CA ALA A 144 1.17 0.58 -13.44
C ALA A 144 1.89 1.89 -13.79
N CYS A 145 1.77 2.89 -12.91
CA CYS A 145 2.64 4.07 -12.92
C CYS A 145 4.07 3.69 -12.52
N SER A 146 5.08 4.18 -13.24
CA SER A 146 6.49 3.90 -12.96
C SER A 146 6.98 4.41 -11.59
N ILE A 147 6.27 5.37 -10.98
CA ILE A 147 6.66 5.99 -9.70
C ILE A 147 5.93 5.35 -8.51
N CYS A 148 4.60 5.27 -8.54
CA CYS A 148 3.83 4.74 -7.40
C CYS A 148 3.40 3.27 -7.57
N GLY A 149 3.43 2.72 -8.78
CA GLY A 149 2.95 1.36 -9.06
C GLY A 149 1.43 1.23 -9.16
N ASP A 150 0.66 2.27 -8.79
CA ASP A 150 -0.80 2.25 -8.93
C ASP A 150 -1.21 2.44 -10.38
N GLY A 151 -2.38 1.89 -10.74
CA GLY A 151 -3.05 2.20 -11.99
C GLY A 151 -4.20 1.29 -12.35
N PRO A 152 -4.84 1.53 -13.51
CA PRO A 152 -5.98 0.75 -13.96
C PRO A 152 -5.56 -0.64 -14.45
N ILE A 153 -6.51 -1.57 -14.41
CA ILE A 153 -6.33 -2.95 -14.89
C ILE A 153 -7.10 -3.12 -16.19
N LEU A 154 -6.44 -3.63 -17.23
CA LEU A 154 -7.10 -4.00 -18.49
C LEU A 154 -7.71 -5.39 -18.34
N ALA A 155 -8.93 -5.58 -18.86
CA ALA A 155 -9.61 -6.86 -18.85
C ALA A 155 -9.77 -7.46 -20.25
N GLY A 156 -9.74 -8.79 -20.34
CA GLY A 156 -10.14 -9.54 -21.53
C GLY A 156 -9.27 -9.22 -22.75
N THR A 157 -9.89 -8.85 -23.87
CA THR A 157 -9.19 -8.59 -25.13
C THR A 157 -8.17 -7.45 -25.03
N LEU A 158 -8.42 -6.44 -24.20
CA LEU A 158 -7.48 -5.34 -23.96
C LEU A 158 -6.24 -5.83 -23.19
N ALA A 159 -6.44 -6.74 -22.23
CA ALA A 159 -5.34 -7.35 -21.48
C ALA A 159 -4.44 -8.19 -22.39
N GLU A 160 -5.03 -9.01 -23.27
CA GLU A 160 -4.27 -9.84 -24.20
C GLU A 160 -3.45 -9.00 -25.20
N GLN A 161 -4.04 -7.92 -25.71
CA GLN A 161 -3.33 -7.00 -26.59
C GLN A 161 -2.14 -6.33 -25.89
N ALA A 162 -2.34 -5.91 -24.63
CA ALA A 162 -1.28 -5.30 -23.82
C ALA A 162 -0.14 -6.28 -23.48
N LYS A 163 -0.46 -7.55 -23.18
CA LYS A 163 0.55 -8.62 -22.99
C LYS A 163 1.40 -8.84 -24.24
N ASN A 164 0.81 -8.67 -25.43
CA ASN A 164 1.52 -8.74 -26.71
C ASN A 164 2.33 -7.47 -27.03
N GLY A 165 2.48 -6.56 -26.05
CA GLY A 165 3.28 -5.33 -26.18
C GLY A 165 2.57 -4.16 -26.84
N ASN A 166 1.25 -4.26 -27.10
CA ASN A 166 0.49 -3.20 -27.77
C ASN A 166 -0.64 -2.67 -26.88
N LEU A 167 -0.45 -1.48 -26.31
CA LEU A 167 -1.58 -0.72 -25.78
C LEU A 167 -2.32 -0.07 -26.93
N THR A 168 -3.58 -0.48 -27.11
CA THR A 168 -4.41 0.06 -28.19
C THR A 168 -4.69 1.54 -28.00
N GLU A 169 -4.85 2.26 -29.12
CA GLU A 169 -5.14 3.69 -29.14
C GLU A 169 -6.33 4.11 -28.25
N PRO A 170 -7.43 3.34 -28.14
CA PRO A 170 -8.52 3.63 -27.20
C PRO A 170 -8.07 3.65 -25.74
N VAL A 171 -7.20 2.72 -25.34
CA VAL A 171 -6.65 2.66 -23.98
C VAL A 171 -5.75 3.85 -23.72
N GLN A 172 -4.87 4.20 -24.68
CA GLN A 172 -4.01 5.37 -24.56
C GLN A 172 -4.83 6.67 -24.46
N ARG A 173 -5.88 6.81 -25.28
CA ARG A 173 -6.80 7.95 -25.25
C ARG A 173 -7.52 8.06 -23.91
N TRP A 174 -7.99 6.94 -23.36
CA TRP A 174 -8.62 6.91 -22.04
C TRP A 174 -7.63 7.34 -20.94
N LEU A 175 -6.41 6.79 -20.97
CA LEU A 175 -5.34 7.15 -20.04
C LEU A 175 -5.03 8.65 -20.12
N SER A 176 -4.81 9.20 -21.31
CA SER A 176 -4.56 10.63 -21.49
C SER A 176 -5.73 11.51 -21.04
N ALA A 177 -6.97 11.10 -21.30
CA ALA A 177 -8.16 11.79 -20.80
C ALA A 177 -8.26 11.74 -19.26
N ALA A 178 -7.78 10.67 -18.63
CA ALA A 178 -7.64 10.53 -17.19
C ALA A 178 -6.38 11.23 -16.63
N GLY A 179 -5.67 12.03 -17.43
CA GLY A 179 -4.48 12.77 -17.00
C GLY A 179 -3.20 11.93 -16.88
N TRP A 180 -3.17 10.75 -17.49
CA TRP A 180 -1.97 9.91 -17.54
C TRP A 180 -1.05 10.28 -18.70
N THR A 181 0.24 10.30 -18.41
CA THR A 181 1.30 10.34 -19.42
C THR A 181 1.59 8.92 -19.86
N VAL A 182 1.44 8.62 -21.15
CA VAL A 182 1.54 7.25 -21.69
C VAL A 182 2.88 7.01 -22.41
N THR A 183 3.63 8.07 -22.70
CA THR A 183 4.92 8.09 -23.39
C THR A 183 5.81 9.23 -22.87
N PRO A 184 7.12 9.02 -22.61
CA PRO A 184 7.86 7.76 -22.68
C PRO A 184 7.64 6.84 -21.46
N ASP A 185 7.43 7.42 -20.27
CA ASP A 185 7.15 6.69 -19.04
C ASP A 185 5.67 6.81 -18.67
N ARG A 186 5.09 5.71 -18.20
CA ARG A 186 3.70 5.66 -17.77
C ARG A 186 3.59 6.34 -16.41
N LEU A 187 3.03 7.55 -16.37
CA LEU A 187 2.88 8.33 -15.14
C LEU A 187 1.41 8.67 -14.92
N CYS A 188 0.94 8.48 -13.70
CA CYS A 188 -0.41 8.88 -13.28
C CYS A 188 -0.48 10.40 -13.05
N GLN A 189 -1.68 10.97 -12.99
CA GLN A 189 -1.90 12.41 -12.81
C GLN A 189 -1.14 13.04 -11.63
N GLY A 190 -0.90 12.29 -10.55
CA GLY A 190 -0.14 12.80 -9.39
C GLY A 190 1.37 12.88 -9.59
N HIS A 191 1.89 12.28 -10.65
CA HIS A 191 3.32 12.14 -10.94
C HIS A 191 3.68 12.50 -12.39
N ALA A 192 2.72 13.03 -13.17
CA ALA A 192 2.87 13.43 -14.56
C ALA A 192 3.55 14.79 -14.71
#